data_AF-A0A8C6MCI3-F1
#
_entry.id   AF-A0A8C6MCI3-F1
#
_cell.length_a   1.000
_cell.length_b   1.000
_cell.length_c   1.000
_cell.angle_alpha   90.00
_cell.angle_beta   90.00
_cell.angle_gamma   90.00
#
_symmetry.space_group_name_H-M   'P 1'
#
loop_
_entity.id
_entity.type
_entity.pdbx_description
1 polymer ?
#
loop_
_entity_poly.entity_id
_entity_poly.type
_entity_poly.pdbx_seq_one_letter_code
_entity_poly.pdbx_strand_id
1 'polypeptide(L)'
;TRQRSLNRKSDVRFCRDVRVIAIVLRSEKVDYRCHLRCENQLNISSGFRFIHHDHFGFPYGAAHIMCPVPPSCESPAHIILPANSHCNIQQLFDDLIIIIILSCYSNQFPSGINKLVQSLEMFKILGVNRVVVYKTNCSMETQRALNYYAQTGFVEEVPWSLSEFLSVSDYWSPEHNPGVLHYFGQIPALNDCLYRHMYQAKYVAMHDIDELILPQSVDRYHLLTFLQKVTRARTHTQLQQLINIHFNSSVTGVNILEHLYQEPVNLRNVGKSFKIIVNPQAVFTTSVHGVLKSTNGCVWVNRTIARMYHTRFERESSLKSVKIYY
;
A
#
# COMPACT_ATOMS: atom_id res chain seq x y z
N THR A 1 9.72 -27.66 4.71
CA THR A 1 8.25 -27.74 4.77
C THR A 1 7.66 -26.84 5.87
N ARG A 2 7.58 -25.52 5.64
CA ARG A 2 6.80 -24.56 6.47
C ARG A 2 6.31 -23.39 5.60
N GLN A 3 5.41 -23.66 4.66
CA GLN A 3 4.63 -22.56 4.06
C GLN A 3 3.67 -22.01 5.12
N ARG A 4 3.61 -20.69 5.27
CA ARG A 4 2.68 -20.00 6.19
C ARG A 4 1.81 -19.03 5.40
N SER A 5 0.49 -19.14 5.55
CA SER A 5 -0.45 -18.10 5.13
C SER A 5 -0.26 -16.86 6.00
N LEU A 6 -0.17 -15.68 5.39
CA LEU A 6 -0.04 -14.42 6.13
C LEU A 6 -1.38 -13.97 6.70
N ASN A 7 -2.42 -14.03 5.87
CA ASN A 7 -3.81 -13.86 6.29
C ASN A 7 -4.76 -14.64 5.38
N ARG A 8 -5.92 -14.99 5.92
CA ARG A 8 -7.07 -15.52 5.18
C ARG A 8 -8.13 -14.42 5.12
N LYS A 9 -8.67 -14.12 3.94
CA LYS A 9 -9.69 -13.10 3.71
C LYS A 9 -10.75 -13.65 2.74
N SER A 10 -12.02 -13.40 2.99
CA SER A 10 -13.09 -13.65 2.02
C SER A 10 -13.12 -12.52 0.98
N ASP A 11 -13.33 -12.85 -0.29
CA ASP A 11 -13.47 -11.86 -1.37
C ASP A 11 -14.85 -11.98 -2.00
N VAL A 12 -15.84 -11.32 -1.40
CA VAL A 12 -17.25 -11.46 -1.75
C VAL A 12 -17.58 -10.92 -3.15
N ARG A 13 -16.64 -10.26 -3.84
CA ARG A 13 -16.80 -9.86 -5.26
C ARG A 13 -16.89 -11.07 -6.19
N PHE A 14 -16.24 -12.16 -5.80
CA PHE A 14 -16.53 -13.48 -6.31
C PHE A 14 -17.35 -14.19 -5.23
N CYS A 15 -18.67 -14.23 -5.39
CA CYS A 15 -19.63 -14.66 -4.35
C CYS A 15 -19.42 -16.10 -3.79
N ARG A 16 -18.36 -16.84 -4.18
CA ARG A 16 -17.96 -18.18 -3.67
C ARG A 16 -16.43 -18.43 -3.60
N ASP A 17 -15.58 -17.44 -3.31
CA ASP A 17 -14.12 -17.65 -3.11
C ASP A 17 -13.59 -17.15 -1.74
N VAL A 18 -12.80 -17.98 -1.05
CA VAL A 18 -11.88 -17.55 0.02
C VAL A 18 -10.49 -17.32 -0.58
N ARG A 19 -9.82 -16.22 -0.21
CA ARG A 19 -8.48 -15.87 -0.68
C ARG A 19 -7.48 -15.84 0.46
N VAL A 20 -6.39 -16.57 0.29
CA VAL A 20 -5.30 -16.61 1.25
C VAL A 20 -4.11 -15.88 0.65
N ILE A 21 -3.61 -14.87 1.35
CA ILE A 21 -2.42 -14.11 0.97
C ILE A 21 -1.21 -14.85 1.51
N ALA A 22 -0.25 -15.14 0.64
CA ALA A 22 0.92 -15.96 0.94
C ALA A 22 2.20 -15.37 0.34
N ILE A 23 3.33 -15.71 0.95
CA ILE A 23 4.65 -15.65 0.34
C ILE A 23 5.02 -17.08 -0.07
N VAL A 24 5.42 -17.28 -1.33
CA VAL A 24 5.73 -18.61 -1.88
C VAL A 24 7.05 -18.59 -2.65
N LEU A 25 7.79 -19.70 -2.60
CA LEU A 25 8.95 -19.93 -3.45
C LEU A 25 8.46 -20.12 -4.90
N ARG A 26 8.92 -19.27 -5.82
CA ARG A 26 8.37 -19.16 -7.18
C ARG A 26 8.62 -20.41 -8.03
N SER A 27 9.70 -21.15 -7.76
CA SER A 27 10.06 -22.40 -8.45
C SER A 27 9.38 -23.64 -7.89
N GLU A 28 8.79 -23.58 -6.69
CA GLU A 28 8.18 -24.73 -6.02
C GLU A 28 6.85 -25.09 -6.70
N LYS A 29 6.62 -26.37 -7.01
CA LYS A 29 5.30 -26.89 -7.41
C LYS A 29 4.66 -27.55 -6.19
N VAL A 30 3.53 -27.00 -5.74
CA VAL A 30 2.81 -27.47 -4.55
C VAL A 30 1.31 -27.47 -4.85
N ASP A 31 0.66 -28.60 -4.59
CA ASP A 31 -0.77 -28.76 -4.71
C ASP A 31 -1.44 -28.33 -3.39
N TYR A 32 -2.17 -27.22 -3.42
CA TYR A 32 -2.85 -26.69 -2.24
C TYR A 32 -4.18 -27.41 -2.04
N ARG A 33 -4.50 -27.74 -0.78
CA ARG A 33 -5.83 -28.22 -0.37
C ARG A 33 -6.46 -27.20 0.57
N CYS A 34 -7.70 -26.84 0.27
CA CYS A 34 -8.50 -25.87 1.00
C CYS A 34 -9.44 -26.61 1.93
N HIS A 35 -9.15 -26.56 3.23
CA HIS A 35 -9.94 -27.19 4.28
C HIS A 35 -10.91 -26.16 4.86
N LEU A 36 -12.16 -26.19 4.41
CA LEU A 36 -13.21 -25.25 4.80
C LEU A 36 -14.23 -25.96 5.70
N ARG A 37 -14.52 -25.41 6.89
CA ARG A 37 -15.57 -25.92 7.78
C ARG A 37 -16.86 -25.14 7.53
N CYS A 38 -17.90 -25.85 7.08
CA CYS A 38 -19.21 -25.33 6.74
C CYS A 38 -20.23 -26.13 7.55
N GLU A 39 -21.01 -25.49 8.43
CA GLU A 39 -22.09 -26.14 9.21
C GLU A 39 -21.65 -27.47 9.87
N ASN A 40 -20.49 -27.43 10.54
CA ASN A 40 -19.79 -28.57 11.15
C ASN A 40 -19.26 -29.67 10.22
N GLN A 41 -19.58 -29.66 8.93
CA GLN A 41 -18.93 -30.52 7.93
C GLN A 41 -17.57 -29.93 7.51
N LEU A 42 -16.59 -30.80 7.26
CA LEU A 42 -15.31 -30.42 6.67
C LEU A 42 -15.37 -30.66 5.15
N ASN A 43 -15.39 -29.59 4.37
CA ASN A 43 -15.23 -29.66 2.93
C ASN A 43 -13.74 -29.49 2.55
N ILE A 44 -13.27 -30.27 1.57
CA ILE A 44 -11.88 -30.23 1.09
C ILE A 44 -11.91 -30.02 -0.41
N SER A 45 -11.45 -28.86 -0.87
CA SER A 45 -11.36 -28.49 -2.29
C SER A 45 -9.91 -28.24 -2.72
N SER A 46 -9.62 -28.31 -4.02
CA SER A 46 -8.31 -27.94 -4.58
C SER A 46 -8.13 -26.41 -4.53
N GLY A 47 -6.96 -25.96 -4.05
CA GLY A 47 -6.60 -24.54 -3.99
C GLY A 47 -5.82 -24.09 -5.21
N PHE A 48 -6.28 -23.04 -5.88
CA PHE A 48 -5.64 -22.49 -7.07
C PHE A 48 -4.62 -21.41 -6.69
N ARG A 49 -3.32 -21.67 -6.95
CA ARG A 49 -2.24 -20.70 -6.68
C ARG A 49 -2.06 -19.73 -7.86
N PHE A 50 -2.22 -18.44 -7.60
CA PHE A 50 -1.82 -17.34 -8.46
C PHE A 50 -0.63 -16.60 -7.85
N ILE A 51 0.56 -16.72 -8.44
CA ILE A 51 1.76 -15.97 -8.06
C ILE A 51 1.73 -14.60 -8.77
N HIS A 52 2.09 -13.53 -8.08
CA HIS A 52 2.16 -12.19 -8.65
C HIS A 52 3.39 -12.09 -9.57
N HIS A 53 3.25 -11.41 -10.72
CA HIS A 53 4.37 -11.26 -11.67
C HIS A 53 5.40 -10.22 -11.21
N ASP A 54 5.00 -9.24 -10.41
CA ASP A 54 5.94 -8.33 -9.76
C ASP A 54 6.57 -9.00 -8.54
N HIS A 55 7.86 -9.27 -8.64
CA HIS A 55 8.70 -9.83 -7.59
C HIS A 55 10.17 -9.41 -7.71
N PHE A 56 10.51 -8.45 -8.59
CA PHE A 56 11.82 -7.80 -8.69
C PHE A 56 13.03 -8.76 -8.69
N GLY A 57 12.94 -9.86 -9.46
CA GLY A 57 13.98 -10.90 -9.53
C GLY A 57 14.07 -11.87 -8.33
N PHE A 58 13.56 -11.51 -7.16
CA PHE A 58 13.65 -12.32 -5.93
C PHE A 58 13.03 -13.73 -6.07
N PRO A 59 13.57 -14.75 -5.38
CA PRO A 59 13.11 -16.14 -5.51
C PRO A 59 11.75 -16.41 -4.87
N TYR A 60 11.34 -15.65 -3.85
CA TYR A 60 9.98 -15.68 -3.30
C TYR A 60 9.18 -14.48 -3.80
N GLY A 61 7.87 -14.67 -3.98
CA GLY A 61 6.94 -13.61 -4.39
C GLY A 61 5.64 -13.67 -3.60
N ALA A 62 4.86 -12.59 -3.70
CA ALA A 62 3.47 -12.60 -3.23
C ALA A 62 2.62 -13.55 -4.07
N ALA A 63 1.65 -14.20 -3.44
CA ALA A 63 0.69 -15.06 -4.10
C ALA A 63 -0.69 -14.99 -3.42
N HIS A 64 -1.71 -15.25 -4.22
CA HIS A 64 -3.04 -15.61 -3.75
C HIS A 64 -3.24 -17.12 -3.93
N ILE A 65 -3.69 -17.79 -2.88
CA ILE A 65 -4.25 -19.14 -2.98
C ILE A 65 -5.77 -18.97 -2.89
N MET A 66 -6.45 -19.27 -3.99
CA MET A 66 -7.90 -19.18 -4.11
C MET A 66 -8.54 -20.52 -3.74
N CYS A 67 -9.45 -20.49 -2.78
CA CYS A 67 -10.14 -21.65 -2.23
C CYS A 67 -11.64 -21.55 -2.57
N PRO A 68 -12.14 -22.37 -3.52
CA PRO A 68 -13.56 -22.39 -3.87
C PRO A 68 -14.42 -22.77 -2.66
N VAL A 69 -15.43 -21.95 -2.40
CA VAL A 69 -16.46 -22.18 -1.39
C VAL A 69 -17.59 -23.02 -2.01
N PRO A 70 -17.99 -24.15 -1.40
CA PRO A 70 -19.08 -24.98 -1.93
C PRO A 70 -20.40 -24.22 -2.04
N PRO A 71 -21.28 -24.55 -3.01
CA PRO A 71 -22.63 -23.99 -3.05
C PRO A 71 -23.45 -24.23 -1.78
N SER A 72 -23.17 -25.32 -1.06
CA SER A 72 -23.77 -25.74 0.21
C SER A 72 -23.03 -25.20 1.45
N CYS A 73 -22.43 -24.01 1.34
CA CYS A 73 -21.70 -23.37 2.43
C CYS A 73 -22.10 -21.89 2.47
N GLU A 74 -23.21 -21.58 3.13
CA GLU A 74 -23.75 -20.21 3.16
C GLU A 74 -22.86 -19.23 3.92
N SER A 75 -22.12 -19.72 4.92
CA SER A 75 -21.13 -18.92 5.65
C SER A 75 -19.89 -19.72 6.03
N PRO A 76 -18.70 -19.45 5.45
CA PRO A 76 -17.45 -20.05 5.89
C PRO A 76 -16.99 -19.43 7.22
N ALA A 77 -17.44 -20.04 8.32
CA ALA A 77 -17.22 -19.68 9.73
C ALA A 77 -17.78 -18.32 10.20
N HIS A 78 -17.47 -17.19 9.54
CA HIS A 78 -18.01 -15.87 9.89
C HIS A 78 -18.11 -14.91 8.70
N ILE A 79 -19.29 -14.89 8.05
CA ILE A 79 -19.81 -13.73 7.30
C ILE A 79 -21.32 -13.66 7.54
N ILE A 80 -21.85 -12.47 7.86
CA ILE A 80 -23.29 -12.20 7.85
C ILE A 80 -23.60 -11.37 6.60
N LEU A 81 -24.49 -11.89 5.74
CA LEU A 81 -25.08 -11.17 4.62
C LEU A 81 -26.59 -11.47 4.63
N PRO A 82 -27.47 -10.48 4.44
CA PRO A 82 -28.90 -10.72 4.38
C PRO A 82 -29.25 -11.51 3.11
N ALA A 83 -30.08 -12.54 3.27
CA ALA A 83 -30.52 -13.38 2.17
C ALA A 83 -31.53 -12.65 1.26
N ASN A 84 -31.03 -11.95 0.25
CA ASN A 84 -31.68 -11.91 -1.07
C ASN A 84 -30.70 -11.53 -2.18
N SER A 85 -30.75 -12.32 -3.24
CA SER A 85 -29.83 -12.35 -4.37
C SER A 85 -29.61 -11.02 -5.09
N HIS A 86 -28.44 -10.38 -4.88
CA HIS A 86 -27.54 -9.87 -5.94
C HIS A 86 -26.17 -9.55 -5.32
N CYS A 87 -25.07 -9.85 -6.02
CA CYS A 87 -23.70 -9.71 -5.51
C CYS A 87 -23.20 -8.25 -5.58
N ASN A 88 -23.99 -7.31 -5.07
CA ASN A 88 -23.86 -5.86 -5.30
C ASN A 88 -23.65 -5.09 -3.98
N ILE A 89 -22.56 -5.38 -3.28
CA ILE A 89 -22.19 -4.74 -2.00
C ILE A 89 -21.68 -3.32 -2.26
N GLN A 90 -22.57 -2.39 -2.59
CA GLN A 90 -22.29 -0.95 -2.55
C GLN A 90 -22.52 -0.41 -1.13
N GLN A 91 -21.68 -0.86 -0.19
CA GLN A 91 -21.47 -0.07 1.03
C GLN A 91 -20.69 1.20 0.64
N LEU A 92 -21.38 2.34 0.65
CA LEU A 92 -20.76 3.65 0.48
C LEU A 92 -19.97 4.01 1.74
N PHE A 93 -18.70 3.61 1.76
CA PHE A 93 -17.69 4.25 2.60
C PHE A 93 -17.33 5.61 2.00
N ASP A 94 -16.95 6.57 2.85
CA ASP A 94 -16.31 7.82 2.42
C ASP A 94 -14.84 7.92 2.87
N ASP A 95 -14.31 6.90 3.54
CA ASP A 95 -12.94 6.92 4.05
C ASP A 95 -11.86 6.77 2.96
N LEU A 96 -10.86 7.65 3.03
CA LEU A 96 -9.55 7.47 2.40
C LEU A 96 -8.58 6.92 3.45
N ILE A 97 -8.07 5.72 3.20
CA ILE A 97 -7.00 5.11 3.98
C ILE A 97 -5.68 5.22 3.20
N ILE A 98 -4.60 5.55 3.88
CA ILE A 98 -3.23 5.47 3.33
C ILE A 98 -2.51 4.28 3.96
N ILE A 99 -1.84 3.48 3.14
CA ILE A 99 -0.95 2.41 3.57
C ILE A 99 0.47 2.94 3.54
N ILE A 100 1.18 2.85 4.66
CA ILE A 100 2.62 3.05 4.76
C ILE A 100 3.25 1.72 5.20
N ILE A 101 4.39 1.38 4.60
CA ILE A 101 5.21 0.26 5.07
C ILE A 101 6.47 0.86 5.67
N LEU A 102 6.59 0.74 6.99
CA LEU A 102 7.64 1.38 7.78
C LEU A 102 8.63 0.31 8.26
N SER A 103 9.79 0.27 7.62
CA SER A 103 10.94 -0.48 8.11
C SER A 103 12.04 0.47 8.54
N CYS A 104 12.27 0.58 9.84
CA CYS A 104 13.29 1.47 10.39
C CYS A 104 14.72 0.87 10.34
N TYR A 105 14.90 -0.29 9.69
CA TYR A 105 16.21 -0.93 9.51
C TYR A 105 16.96 -0.49 8.24
N SER A 106 16.27 0.02 7.22
CA SER A 106 16.95 0.45 5.99
C SER A 106 17.78 1.71 6.23
N ASN A 107 19.08 1.64 5.95
CA ASN A 107 20.07 2.71 6.19
C ASN A 107 19.81 4.03 5.40
N GLN A 108 18.72 4.12 4.63
CA GLN A 108 18.29 5.31 3.91
C GLN A 108 17.60 6.36 4.80
N PHE A 109 17.30 6.05 6.07
CA PHE A 109 16.58 6.95 6.99
C PHE A 109 17.35 7.35 8.27
N PRO A 110 18.49 8.10 8.18
CA PRO A 110 19.17 8.67 9.35
C PRO A 110 18.35 9.67 10.20
N SER A 111 17.12 9.99 9.80
CA SER A 111 16.25 11.02 10.40
C SER A 111 14.76 10.63 10.41
N GLY A 112 14.48 9.32 10.49
CA GLY A 112 13.16 8.73 10.22
C GLY A 112 11.96 9.33 10.96
N ILE A 113 12.11 9.71 12.24
CA ILE A 113 10.98 10.23 13.04
C ILE A 113 10.43 11.56 12.53
N ASN A 114 11.27 12.47 12.04
CA ASN A 114 10.80 13.76 11.52
C ASN A 114 10.05 13.57 10.20
N LYS A 115 10.52 12.69 9.31
CA LYS A 115 9.78 12.32 8.09
C LYS A 115 8.43 11.67 8.43
N LEU A 116 8.38 10.78 9.43
CA LEU A 116 7.13 10.18 9.91
C LEU A 116 6.14 11.25 10.40
N VAL A 117 6.56 12.12 11.31
CA VAL A 117 5.69 13.17 11.88
C VAL A 117 5.23 14.15 10.80
N GLN A 118 6.13 14.63 9.94
CA GLN A 118 5.79 15.54 8.85
C GLN A 118 4.78 14.90 7.88
N SER A 119 5.03 13.67 7.42
CA SER A 119 4.11 12.99 6.50
C SER A 119 2.76 12.66 7.15
N LEU A 120 2.71 12.26 8.43
CA LEU A 120 1.44 12.01 9.14
C LEU A 120 0.60 13.29 9.30
N GLU A 121 1.20 14.42 9.67
CA GLU A 121 0.48 15.71 9.72
C GLU A 121 0.07 16.20 8.31
N MET A 122 0.92 16.01 7.28
CA MET A 122 0.53 16.26 5.89
C MET A 122 -0.70 15.43 5.48
N PHE A 123 -0.76 14.15 5.86
CA PHE A 123 -1.91 13.29 5.55
C PHE A 123 -3.19 13.76 6.25
N LYS A 124 -3.13 14.26 7.50
CA LYS A 124 -4.28 14.92 8.14
C LYS A 124 -4.75 16.16 7.37
N ILE A 125 -3.83 17.04 6.99
CA ILE A 125 -4.14 18.26 6.22
C ILE A 125 -4.78 17.91 4.85
N LEU A 126 -4.36 16.81 4.23
CA LEU A 126 -4.92 16.27 2.99
C LEU A 126 -6.28 15.55 3.17
N GLY A 127 -6.83 15.50 4.38
CA GLY A 127 -8.12 14.85 4.67
C GLY A 127 -8.09 13.33 4.56
N VAL A 128 -7.00 12.69 4.99
CA VAL A 128 -6.90 11.24 5.16
C VAL A 128 -7.61 10.85 6.46
N ASN A 129 -8.39 9.76 6.42
CA ASN A 129 -9.16 9.28 7.58
C ASN A 129 -8.31 8.40 8.51
N ARG A 130 -7.45 7.56 7.93
CA ARG A 130 -6.56 6.66 8.66
C ARG A 130 -5.29 6.35 7.88
N VAL A 131 -4.19 6.16 8.59
CA VAL A 131 -2.91 5.66 8.08
C VAL A 131 -2.65 4.27 8.68
N VAL A 132 -2.48 3.26 7.84
CA VAL A 132 -2.18 1.88 8.26
C VAL A 132 -0.68 1.65 8.09
N VAL A 133 0.02 1.37 9.19
CA VAL A 133 1.48 1.26 9.24
C VAL A 133 1.88 -0.21 9.41
N TYR A 134 2.35 -0.83 8.33
CA TYR A 134 2.96 -2.16 8.39
C TYR A 134 4.39 -2.01 8.92
N LYS A 135 4.58 -2.42 10.19
CA LYS A 135 5.75 -2.07 11.00
C LYS A 135 6.64 -3.28 11.23
N THR A 136 7.92 -3.16 10.90
CA THR A 136 8.95 -4.14 11.30
C THR A 136 9.42 -3.82 12.73
N ASN A 137 10.73 -3.71 12.98
CA ASN A 137 11.24 -3.12 14.21
C ASN A 137 11.55 -1.63 14.00
N CYS A 138 11.41 -0.81 15.04
CA CYS A 138 11.62 0.64 15.00
C CYS A 138 12.18 1.19 16.30
N SER A 139 12.79 2.38 16.24
CA SER A 139 13.37 3.05 17.40
C SER A 139 12.31 3.38 18.45
N MET A 140 12.72 3.55 19.72
CA MET A 140 11.78 3.84 20.81
C MET A 140 11.06 5.18 20.61
N GLU A 141 11.74 6.15 20.01
CA GLU A 141 11.22 7.48 19.66
C GLU A 141 10.17 7.35 18.57
N THR A 142 10.46 6.55 17.53
CA THR A 142 9.53 6.26 16.43
C THR A 142 8.28 5.55 16.96
N GLN A 143 8.43 4.58 17.87
CA GLN A 143 7.30 3.91 18.50
C GLN A 143 6.49 4.87 19.39
N ARG A 144 7.13 5.79 20.13
CA ARG A 144 6.41 6.82 20.91
C ARG A 144 5.56 7.72 20.01
N ALA A 145 6.06 8.10 18.84
CA ALA A 145 5.30 8.85 17.85
C ALA A 145 4.09 8.03 17.34
N LEU A 146 4.31 6.78 16.88
CA LEU A 146 3.24 5.91 16.41
C LEU A 146 2.16 5.68 17.47
N ASN A 147 2.54 5.40 18.72
CA ASN A 147 1.64 5.24 19.86
C ASN A 147 0.71 6.46 20.05
N TYR A 148 1.23 7.68 19.91
CA TYR A 148 0.44 8.90 19.99
C TYR A 148 -0.61 8.98 18.86
N TYR A 149 -0.21 8.75 17.60
CA TYR A 149 -1.16 8.75 16.49
C TYR A 149 -2.18 7.61 16.57
N ALA A 150 -1.80 6.45 17.12
CA ALA A 150 -2.70 5.33 17.37
C ALA A 150 -3.73 5.68 18.48
N GLN A 151 -3.33 6.37 19.54
CA GLN A 151 -4.25 6.89 20.56
C GLN A 151 -5.25 7.91 20.00
N THR A 152 -4.87 8.70 18.98
CA THR A 152 -5.81 9.58 18.26
C THR A 152 -6.73 8.84 17.26
N GLY A 153 -6.58 7.52 17.10
CA GLY A 153 -7.31 6.72 16.10
C GLY A 153 -6.86 6.93 14.65
N PHE A 154 -5.89 7.81 14.41
CA PHE A 154 -5.39 8.16 13.08
C PHE A 154 -4.44 7.10 12.51
N VAL A 155 -3.67 6.40 13.35
CA VAL A 155 -2.76 5.32 12.93
C VAL A 155 -3.25 3.95 13.38
N GLU A 156 -3.25 2.98 12.47
CA GLU A 156 -3.44 1.55 12.76
C GLU A 156 -2.13 0.81 12.51
N GLU A 157 -1.48 0.33 13.57
CA GLU A 157 -0.23 -0.44 13.46
C GLU A 157 -0.50 -1.93 13.17
N VAL A 158 0.12 -2.45 12.12
CA VAL A 158 0.09 -3.87 11.77
C VAL A 158 1.49 -4.47 11.94
N PRO A 159 1.71 -5.38 12.91
CA PRO A 159 2.99 -6.05 13.09
C PRO A 159 3.39 -6.85 11.85
N TRP A 160 4.62 -6.65 11.36
CA TRP A 160 5.10 -7.21 10.09
C TRP A 160 6.51 -7.83 10.23
N SER A 161 6.64 -8.81 11.12
CA SER A 161 7.92 -9.42 11.50
C SER A 161 8.45 -10.50 10.53
N LEU A 162 8.34 -10.30 9.21
CA LEU A 162 8.77 -11.29 8.22
C LEU A 162 10.25 -11.73 8.35
N SER A 163 11.11 -10.85 8.87
CA SER A 163 12.52 -11.12 9.17
C SER A 163 12.74 -12.23 10.22
N GLU A 164 11.73 -12.60 11.02
CA GLU A 164 11.77 -13.74 11.94
C GLU A 164 11.67 -15.10 11.22
N PHE A 165 11.21 -15.10 9.95
CA PHE A 165 10.89 -16.31 9.21
C PHE A 165 11.60 -16.42 7.86
N LEU A 166 12.07 -15.30 7.30
CA LEU A 166 12.70 -15.20 5.98
C LEU A 166 13.85 -14.20 6.03
N SER A 167 14.93 -14.47 5.30
CA SER A 167 15.96 -13.46 4.99
C SER A 167 15.39 -12.47 3.97
N VAL A 168 14.72 -11.42 4.44
CA VAL A 168 14.13 -10.37 3.60
C VAL A 168 15.18 -9.33 3.23
N SER A 169 15.12 -8.83 1.99
CA SER A 169 15.99 -7.74 1.53
C SER A 169 15.44 -6.38 1.96
N ASP A 170 16.33 -5.39 2.16
CA ASP A 170 15.95 -3.98 2.39
C ASP A 170 15.93 -3.13 1.10
N TYR A 171 16.10 -3.77 -0.07
CA TYR A 171 16.40 -3.09 -1.33
C TYR A 171 15.59 -3.61 -2.53
N TRP A 172 15.71 -2.93 -3.67
CA TRP A 172 14.90 -3.18 -4.88
C TRP A 172 15.44 -4.32 -5.77
N SER A 173 16.69 -4.77 -5.59
CA SER A 173 17.31 -5.86 -6.34
C SER A 173 18.11 -6.80 -5.42
N PRO A 174 18.03 -8.13 -5.62
CA PRO A 174 18.80 -9.11 -4.85
C PRO A 174 20.31 -9.04 -5.11
N GLU A 175 20.75 -8.36 -6.18
CA GLU A 175 22.17 -8.17 -6.50
C GLU A 175 22.84 -7.14 -5.57
N HIS A 176 22.05 -6.16 -5.10
CA HIS A 176 22.54 -5.04 -4.30
C HIS A 176 22.38 -5.30 -2.78
N ASN A 177 21.31 -6.01 -2.40
CA ASN A 177 21.11 -6.50 -1.04
C ASN A 177 20.53 -7.93 -1.11
N PRO A 178 21.37 -8.97 -0.91
CA PRO A 178 20.93 -10.35 -1.01
C PRO A 178 19.82 -10.69 0.00
N GLY A 179 18.77 -11.34 -0.51
CA GLY A 179 17.64 -11.81 0.28
C GLY A 179 16.71 -12.68 -0.56
N VAL A 180 15.74 -13.33 0.08
CA VAL A 180 14.78 -14.22 -0.59
C VAL A 180 13.51 -13.51 -1.06
N LEU A 181 13.24 -12.30 -0.53
CA LEU A 181 12.01 -11.54 -0.76
C LEU A 181 12.30 -10.02 -0.84
N HIS A 182 11.67 -9.35 -1.80
CA HIS A 182 11.80 -7.91 -2.06
C HIS A 182 11.36 -7.03 -0.87
N TYR A 183 12.20 -6.06 -0.50
CA TYR A 183 11.90 -4.88 0.32
C TYR A 183 10.97 -5.16 1.52
N PHE A 184 11.47 -5.90 2.52
CA PHE A 184 10.73 -6.33 3.72
C PHE A 184 9.36 -7.00 3.47
N GLY A 185 9.11 -7.52 2.26
CA GLY A 185 7.80 -8.02 1.87
C GLY A 185 6.75 -6.92 1.66
N GLN A 186 7.14 -5.79 1.07
CA GLN A 186 6.25 -4.67 0.74
C GLN A 186 5.00 -5.12 -0.05
N ILE A 187 5.18 -5.90 -1.12
CA ILE A 187 4.08 -6.37 -1.98
C ILE A 187 3.02 -7.19 -1.21
N PRO A 188 3.36 -8.25 -0.45
CA PRO A 188 2.35 -9.00 0.31
C PRO A 188 1.65 -8.16 1.41
N ALA A 189 2.31 -7.16 2.00
CA ALA A 189 1.67 -6.24 2.96
C ALA A 189 0.70 -5.25 2.27
N LEU A 190 1.08 -4.67 1.12
CA LEU A 190 0.19 -3.82 0.32
C LEU A 190 -1.11 -4.57 -0.07
N ASN A 191 -0.99 -5.86 -0.39
CA ASN A 191 -2.14 -6.71 -0.68
C ASN A 191 -2.91 -7.12 0.59
N ASP A 192 -2.26 -7.41 1.72
CA ASP A 192 -2.98 -7.66 2.99
C ASP A 192 -3.87 -6.46 3.36
N CYS A 193 -3.32 -5.25 3.25
CA CYS A 193 -4.03 -4.02 3.59
C CYS A 193 -5.19 -3.73 2.61
N LEU A 194 -4.97 -3.97 1.31
CA LEU A 194 -6.02 -3.88 0.28
C LEU A 194 -7.26 -4.72 0.63
N TYR A 195 -7.06 -5.98 1.02
CA TYR A 195 -8.15 -6.88 1.41
C TYR A 195 -8.66 -6.63 2.83
N ARG A 196 -7.82 -6.12 3.75
CA ARG A 196 -8.18 -5.76 5.13
C ARG A 196 -9.24 -4.66 5.18
N HIS A 197 -9.12 -3.64 4.34
CA HIS A 197 -10.04 -2.49 4.32
C HIS A 197 -10.97 -2.44 3.10
N MET A 198 -11.12 -3.54 2.36
CA MET A 198 -11.99 -3.61 1.17
C MET A 198 -13.47 -3.28 1.47
N TYR A 199 -13.93 -3.59 2.68
CA TYR A 199 -15.25 -3.23 3.19
C TYR A 199 -15.15 -2.24 4.37
N GLN A 200 -14.22 -1.29 4.27
CA GLN A 200 -14.01 -0.20 5.23
C GLN A 200 -13.57 1.12 4.56
N ALA A 201 -12.91 1.07 3.40
CA ALA A 201 -12.38 2.25 2.71
C ALA A 201 -13.00 2.45 1.32
N LYS A 202 -13.30 3.71 0.98
CA LYS A 202 -13.66 4.13 -0.39
C LYS A 202 -12.44 4.09 -1.31
N TYR A 203 -11.31 4.54 -0.77
CA TYR A 203 -10.02 4.59 -1.45
C TYR A 203 -8.88 4.16 -0.52
N VAL A 204 -7.88 3.52 -1.10
CA VAL A 204 -6.66 3.06 -0.46
C VAL A 204 -5.46 3.58 -1.25
N ALA A 205 -4.64 4.44 -0.66
CA ALA A 205 -3.38 4.89 -1.27
C ALA A 205 -2.22 4.00 -0.84
N MET A 206 -1.35 3.63 -1.78
CA MET A 206 -0.13 2.88 -1.49
C MET A 206 1.04 3.86 -1.49
N HIS A 207 1.61 4.13 -0.32
CA HIS A 207 2.49 5.27 -0.10
C HIS A 207 3.80 4.86 0.55
N ASP A 208 4.91 5.44 0.08
CA ASP A 208 6.16 5.42 0.83
C ASP A 208 6.21 6.69 1.70
N ILE A 209 6.91 6.62 2.84
CA ILE A 209 6.86 7.61 3.93
C ILE A 209 7.50 8.95 3.57
N ASP A 210 8.45 8.94 2.65
CA ASP A 210 9.14 10.10 2.09
C ASP A 210 8.50 10.56 0.77
N GLU A 211 7.30 10.10 0.44
CA GLU A 211 6.51 10.59 -0.67
C GLU A 211 5.24 11.31 -0.20
N LEU A 212 4.73 12.22 -1.04
CA LEU A 212 3.40 12.84 -0.87
C LEU A 212 2.64 12.83 -2.21
N ILE A 213 1.32 12.94 -2.17
CA ILE A 213 0.45 13.22 -3.33
C ILE A 213 -0.39 14.46 -3.01
N LEU A 214 -0.21 15.56 -3.74
CA LEU A 214 -0.90 16.83 -3.52
C LEU A 214 -1.77 17.22 -4.74
N PRO A 215 -3.08 17.51 -4.58
CA PRO A 215 -3.90 18.19 -5.59
C PRO A 215 -3.34 19.56 -5.99
N GLN A 216 -3.73 20.09 -7.15
CA GLN A 216 -3.20 21.38 -7.66
C GLN A 216 -4.22 22.52 -7.79
N SER A 217 -5.50 22.29 -7.51
CA SER A 217 -6.47 23.37 -7.36
C SER A 217 -6.45 23.89 -5.92
N VAL A 218 -6.10 25.17 -5.73
CA VAL A 218 -5.89 25.81 -4.41
C VAL A 218 -7.06 25.59 -3.45
N ASP A 219 -8.31 25.64 -3.94
CA ASP A 219 -9.52 25.43 -3.11
C ASP A 219 -9.68 24.02 -2.52
N ARG A 220 -8.83 23.02 -2.86
CA ARG A 220 -9.08 21.59 -2.55
C ARG A 220 -7.83 20.78 -2.23
N TYR A 221 -7.24 21.02 -1.05
CA TYR A 221 -6.21 20.12 -0.48
C TYR A 221 -6.75 18.73 -0.12
N HIS A 222 -8.06 18.59 0.17
CA HIS A 222 -8.66 17.31 0.51
C HIS A 222 -8.64 16.29 -0.64
N LEU A 223 -7.86 15.22 -0.47
CA LEU A 223 -7.68 14.14 -1.44
C LEU A 223 -9.00 13.42 -1.77
N LEU A 224 -9.93 13.29 -0.82
CA LEU A 224 -11.25 12.68 -1.06
C LEU A 224 -12.06 13.46 -2.12
N THR A 225 -12.25 14.75 -1.90
CA THR A 225 -12.97 15.66 -2.82
C THR A 225 -12.33 15.69 -4.21
N PHE A 226 -11.00 15.57 -4.25
CA PHE A 226 -10.23 15.43 -5.47
C PHE A 226 -10.50 14.09 -6.20
N LEU A 227 -10.38 12.95 -5.50
CA LEU A 227 -10.59 11.61 -6.05
C LEU A 227 -12.03 11.40 -6.56
N GLN A 228 -13.03 11.95 -5.86
CA GLN A 228 -14.42 11.91 -6.30
C GLN A 228 -14.66 12.65 -7.64
N LYS A 229 -13.90 13.70 -7.94
CA LYS A 229 -13.96 14.39 -9.25
C LYS A 229 -13.21 13.59 -10.32
N VAL A 230 -11.99 13.15 -10.04
CA VAL A 230 -11.17 12.36 -10.97
C VAL A 230 -11.87 11.06 -11.37
N THR A 231 -12.45 10.32 -10.42
CA THR A 231 -13.10 9.02 -10.73
C THR A 231 -14.47 9.14 -11.41
N ARG A 232 -15.12 10.31 -11.34
CA ARG A 232 -16.31 10.62 -12.18
C ARG A 232 -15.93 10.93 -13.63
N ALA A 233 -14.69 11.34 -13.90
CA ALA A 233 -14.18 11.64 -15.24
C ALA A 233 -13.26 10.52 -15.76
N ARG A 234 -13.74 9.69 -16.69
CA ARG A 234 -12.88 8.75 -17.42
C ARG A 234 -11.85 9.53 -18.29
N THR A 235 -10.64 9.87 -17.81
CA THR A 235 -9.37 10.01 -18.60
C THR A 235 -8.11 10.56 -17.84
N HIS A 236 -7.01 9.78 -17.86
CA HIS A 236 -5.58 10.12 -18.15
C HIS A 236 -4.56 10.90 -17.24
N THR A 237 -3.27 10.50 -17.43
CA THR A 237 -1.91 11.10 -17.20
C THR A 237 -1.05 10.83 -15.90
N GLN A 238 0.05 11.54 -15.64
CA GLN A 238 1.00 11.22 -14.53
C GLN A 238 1.58 12.51 -13.89
N LEU A 239 2.09 12.45 -12.64
CA LEU A 239 2.08 13.50 -11.59
C LEU A 239 3.47 14.14 -11.26
N GLN A 240 3.60 15.47 -10.94
CA GLN A 240 4.90 16.12 -10.51
C GLN A 240 4.88 17.60 -9.93
N GLN A 241 5.33 17.84 -8.66
CA GLN A 241 5.84 19.08 -7.91
C GLN A 241 5.26 20.54 -8.07
N LEU A 242 4.84 21.43 -7.09
CA LEU A 242 5.21 21.83 -5.67
C LEU A 242 4.06 22.42 -4.76
N ILE A 243 4.24 22.57 -3.40
CA ILE A 243 3.49 23.40 -2.38
C ILE A 243 4.14 23.34 -0.93
N ASN A 244 3.86 24.30 -0.01
CA ASN A 244 4.57 24.59 1.28
C ASN A 244 3.67 24.74 2.57
N ILE A 245 4.15 24.34 3.76
CA ILE A 245 3.56 24.50 5.14
C ILE A 245 4.64 24.68 6.26
N HIS A 246 4.74 25.82 6.96
CA HIS A 246 5.77 26.00 8.03
C HIS A 246 5.54 25.18 9.33
N PHE A 247 6.64 24.77 9.98
CA PHE A 247 6.69 24.20 11.34
C PHE A 247 7.81 24.86 12.17
N ASN A 248 7.68 24.86 13.50
CA ASN A 248 8.58 25.58 14.41
C ASN A 248 9.82 24.75 14.83
N SER A 249 10.96 25.41 15.04
CA SER A 249 12.30 24.81 14.98
C SER A 249 12.85 24.30 16.33
N SER A 250 12.19 23.31 16.93
CA SER A 250 12.64 22.67 18.19
C SER A 250 12.77 21.15 18.15
N VAL A 251 12.90 20.56 16.95
CA VAL A 251 12.97 19.09 16.74
C VAL A 251 14.18 18.74 15.88
N THR A 252 14.99 17.76 16.31
CA THR A 252 16.23 17.36 15.62
C THR A 252 15.96 16.62 14.30
N GLY A 253 16.21 17.29 13.18
CA GLY A 253 16.13 16.72 11.83
C GLY A 253 16.01 17.82 10.77
N VAL A 254 15.64 17.42 9.54
CA VAL A 254 15.49 18.35 8.40
C VAL A 254 14.04 18.84 8.31
N ASN A 255 13.83 20.15 8.15
CA ASN A 255 12.54 20.67 7.68
C ASN A 255 12.46 20.46 6.17
N ILE A 256 11.65 19.50 5.73
CA ILE A 256 11.57 19.05 4.33
C ILE A 256 11.16 20.15 3.34
N LEU A 257 10.59 21.24 3.86
CA LEU A 257 10.03 22.35 3.09
C LEU A 257 11.04 23.48 2.85
N GLU A 258 12.05 23.61 3.71
CA GLU A 258 13.25 24.44 3.46
C GLU A 258 14.17 23.82 2.40
N HIS A 259 13.91 22.57 2.00
CA HIS A 259 14.71 21.77 1.08
C HIS A 259 13.91 21.26 -0.13
N LEU A 260 12.88 22.00 -0.59
CA LEU A 260 12.14 21.68 -1.82
C LEU A 260 12.93 22.08 -3.09
N TYR A 261 13.87 21.23 -3.48
CA TYR A 261 14.52 21.29 -4.78
C TYR A 261 13.78 20.38 -5.79
N GLN A 262 13.78 20.76 -7.08
CA GLN A 262 13.22 19.95 -8.16
C GLN A 262 14.32 19.54 -9.12
N GLU A 263 14.60 18.24 -9.15
CA GLU A 263 15.36 17.62 -10.24
C GLU A 263 14.54 17.74 -11.54
N PRO A 264 15.17 18.04 -12.69
CA PRO A 264 14.52 17.99 -14.00
C PRO A 264 13.91 16.60 -14.27
N VAL A 265 12.89 16.54 -15.14
CA VAL A 265 12.32 15.25 -15.55
C VAL A 265 13.36 14.46 -16.36
N ASN A 266 14.00 13.48 -15.74
CA ASN A 266 14.79 12.50 -16.46
C ASN A 266 13.83 11.62 -17.29
N LEU A 267 13.67 11.96 -18.58
CA LEU A 267 12.69 11.37 -19.48
C LEU A 267 12.82 9.84 -19.63
N ARG A 268 14.01 9.26 -19.36
CA ARG A 268 14.24 7.79 -19.36
C ARG A 268 13.60 7.05 -18.18
N ASN A 269 13.10 7.80 -17.19
CA ASN A 269 12.44 7.27 -15.99
C ASN A 269 10.95 7.68 -15.89
N VAL A 270 10.41 8.36 -16.90
CA VAL A 270 8.95 8.54 -17.03
C VAL A 270 8.30 7.16 -17.12
N GLY A 271 7.24 6.93 -16.33
CA GLY A 271 6.63 5.61 -16.15
C GLY A 271 7.28 4.72 -15.07
N LYS A 272 8.41 5.11 -14.45
CA LYS A 272 9.04 4.35 -13.33
C LYS A 272 8.86 5.00 -11.95
N SER A 273 8.27 6.18 -11.88
CA SER A 273 8.05 6.88 -10.60
C SER A 273 6.59 7.37 -10.54
N PHE A 274 5.80 6.63 -9.77
CA PHE A 274 4.42 6.94 -9.42
C PHE A 274 3.97 6.05 -8.25
N LYS A 275 2.90 6.47 -7.59
CA LYS A 275 2.12 5.66 -6.66
C LYS A 275 0.68 5.57 -7.12
N ILE A 276 -0.07 4.67 -6.50
CA ILE A 276 -1.46 4.38 -6.85
C ILE A 276 -2.40 4.69 -5.70
N ILE A 277 -3.58 5.21 -6.05
CA ILE A 277 -4.74 5.28 -5.17
C ILE A 277 -5.83 4.45 -5.82
N VAL A 278 -6.34 3.45 -5.11
CA VAL A 278 -7.28 2.45 -5.64
C VAL A 278 -8.57 2.45 -4.86
N ASN A 279 -9.70 2.21 -5.52
CA ASN A 279 -10.86 1.67 -4.81
C ASN A 279 -10.55 0.19 -4.55
N PRO A 280 -10.53 -0.28 -3.28
CA PRO A 280 -10.09 -1.64 -2.97
C PRO A 280 -11.05 -2.70 -3.51
N GLN A 281 -12.35 -2.39 -3.62
CA GLN A 281 -13.36 -3.26 -4.23
C GLN A 281 -13.16 -3.39 -5.75
N ALA A 282 -12.50 -2.44 -6.42
CA ALA A 282 -12.18 -2.54 -7.84
C ALA A 282 -10.89 -3.35 -8.14
N VAL A 283 -10.07 -3.69 -7.14
CA VAL A 283 -8.70 -4.20 -7.34
C VAL A 283 -8.43 -5.53 -6.63
N PHE A 284 -7.80 -6.46 -7.34
CA PHE A 284 -7.55 -7.84 -6.87
C PHE A 284 -6.09 -8.13 -6.51
N THR A 285 -5.14 -7.47 -7.16
CA THR A 285 -3.69 -7.58 -6.91
C THR A 285 -2.97 -6.27 -7.18
N THR A 286 -2.00 -5.92 -6.34
CA THR A 286 -1.19 -4.69 -6.45
C THR A 286 0.31 -4.95 -6.24
N SER A 287 1.10 -3.96 -6.62
CA SER A 287 2.56 -3.87 -6.48
C SER A 287 2.96 -2.45 -6.03
N VAL A 288 4.25 -2.26 -5.75
CA VAL A 288 4.87 -1.02 -5.28
C VAL A 288 4.58 0.18 -6.20
N HIS A 289 4.49 -0.09 -7.51
CA HIS A 289 4.21 0.88 -8.57
C HIS A 289 3.16 0.33 -9.55
N GLY A 290 2.03 -0.20 -9.06
CA GLY A 290 0.95 -0.57 -9.98
C GLY A 290 -0.13 -1.49 -9.45
N VAL A 291 -1.19 -1.60 -10.26
CA VAL A 291 -2.26 -2.59 -10.09
C VAL A 291 -2.03 -3.72 -11.08
N LEU A 292 -1.90 -4.94 -10.58
CA LEU A 292 -1.60 -6.12 -11.38
C LEU A 292 -2.88 -6.79 -11.92
N LYS A 293 -4.04 -6.54 -11.29
CA LYS A 293 -5.37 -6.98 -11.75
C LYS A 293 -6.48 -6.14 -11.10
N SER A 294 -7.39 -5.61 -11.91
CA SER A 294 -8.59 -4.86 -11.48
C SER A 294 -9.81 -5.22 -12.36
N THR A 295 -10.99 -4.71 -12.00
CA THR A 295 -12.21 -4.83 -12.81
C THR A 295 -12.25 -3.86 -13.99
N ASN A 296 -11.76 -2.63 -13.80
CA ASN A 296 -11.95 -1.51 -14.73
C ASN A 296 -10.62 -0.86 -15.21
N GLY A 297 -9.52 -1.62 -15.20
CA GLY A 297 -8.20 -1.11 -15.58
C GLY A 297 -7.63 -0.11 -14.56
N CYS A 298 -6.92 0.91 -15.05
CA CYS A 298 -6.34 2.00 -14.26
C CYS A 298 -6.58 3.35 -14.94
N VAL A 299 -6.88 4.38 -14.15
CA VAL A 299 -6.92 5.77 -14.60
C VAL A 299 -5.69 6.50 -14.06
N TRP A 300 -4.72 6.67 -14.95
CA TRP A 300 -3.68 7.68 -14.90
C TRP A 300 -4.28 9.10 -14.62
N VAL A 301 -3.59 10.00 -13.92
CA VAL A 301 -4.01 11.37 -13.51
C VAL A 301 -2.91 12.43 -13.77
N ASN A 302 -3.22 13.57 -14.41
CA ASN A 302 -2.22 14.57 -14.88
C ASN A 302 -1.45 15.34 -13.77
N ARG A 303 -0.19 15.72 -14.05
CA ARG A 303 0.65 16.63 -13.24
C ARG A 303 0.10 18.06 -13.08
N THR A 304 -0.86 18.48 -13.91
CA THR A 304 -1.60 19.74 -13.72
C THR A 304 -2.81 19.60 -12.79
N ILE A 305 -3.18 18.36 -12.45
CA ILE A 305 -4.39 18.01 -11.68
C ILE A 305 -4.00 17.60 -10.25
N ALA A 306 -3.02 16.70 -10.12
CA ALA A 306 -2.32 16.41 -8.86
C ALA A 306 -0.85 16.11 -9.12
N ARG A 307 -0.06 16.02 -8.05
CA ARG A 307 1.40 15.95 -8.11
C ARG A 307 1.93 14.95 -7.09
N MET A 308 2.93 14.17 -7.48
CA MET A 308 3.65 13.27 -6.59
C MET A 308 5.00 13.90 -6.26
N TYR A 309 5.44 13.65 -5.03
CA TYR A 309 6.62 14.18 -4.38
C TYR A 309 7.43 13.00 -3.87
N HIS A 310 8.75 13.06 -3.99
CA HIS A 310 9.64 12.07 -3.40
C HIS A 310 10.83 12.80 -2.80
N THR A 311 10.98 12.70 -1.48
CA THR A 311 11.77 13.63 -0.66
C THR A 311 13.04 12.95 -0.13
N ARG A 312 14.00 12.85 -1.03
CA ARG A 312 15.25 12.09 -0.90
C ARG A 312 16.48 12.99 -1.03
N PHE A 313 17.66 12.38 -0.86
CA PHE A 313 18.92 12.97 -1.32
C PHE A 313 18.97 13.08 -2.85
N GLU A 314 19.74 14.05 -3.34
CA GLU A 314 19.99 14.34 -4.76
C GLU A 314 20.56 13.11 -5.49
N ARG A 315 20.05 12.78 -6.68
CA ARG A 315 20.52 11.67 -7.52
C ARG A 315 21.62 12.06 -8.49
N GLU A 316 21.60 13.29 -8.97
CA GLU A 316 22.54 13.82 -9.96
C GLU A 316 23.29 15.01 -9.37
N SER A 317 24.31 14.74 -8.53
CA SER A 317 25.11 15.74 -7.79
C SER A 317 25.96 16.70 -8.66
N SER A 318 25.84 16.58 -9.98
CA SER A 318 26.39 17.52 -10.96
C SER A 318 25.38 18.58 -11.42
N LEU A 319 24.09 18.42 -11.09
CA LEU A 319 23.07 19.43 -11.34
C LEU A 319 23.25 20.60 -10.37
N LYS A 320 23.06 21.83 -10.88
CA LYS A 320 22.90 22.98 -9.99
C LYS A 320 21.50 22.93 -9.39
N SER A 321 21.41 22.59 -8.11
CA SER A 321 20.16 22.51 -7.36
C SER A 321 19.45 23.88 -7.38
N VAL A 322 18.43 24.02 -8.24
CA VAL A 322 17.66 25.26 -8.34
C VAL A 322 16.85 25.41 -7.06
N LYS A 323 17.27 26.33 -6.17
CA LYS A 323 16.44 26.77 -5.04
C LYS A 323 15.14 27.34 -5.59
N ILE A 324 14.03 26.70 -5.26
CA ILE A 324 12.71 27.14 -5.69
C ILE A 324 12.18 28.13 -4.67
N TYR A 325 12.48 29.40 -4.89
CA TYR A 325 11.76 30.49 -4.26
C TYR A 325 10.41 30.65 -4.99
N TYR A 326 9.33 30.72 -4.21
CA TYR A 326 7.96 31.04 -4.65
C TYR A 326 7.48 32.29 -3.92
#